data_AF-A0A956HXV5-F1
#
_entry.id   AF-A0A956HXV5-F1
#
_cell.length_a   1.000
_cell.length_b   1.000
_cell.length_c   1.000
_cell.angle_alpha   90.00
_cell.angle_beta   90.00
_cell.angle_gamma   90.00
#
_symmetry.space_group_name_H-M   'P 1'
#
loop_
_entity.id
_entity.type
_entity.pdbx_description
1 polymer ?
#
loop_
_entity_poly.entity_id
_entity_poly.type
_entity_poly.pdbx_seq_one_letter_code
_entity_poly.pdbx_strand_id
1 'polypeptide(L)'
;ALLDDDGLRHVLAATTDHRAFYDALGAVPFEDGRDPSSVLARKAYLRADREPWGPHLRDALSATQKLLRVVGAFARTDPKSLLGRSAAVDLHTVGGPVHPDESLTCGTCAWRHDSSRSVGRSRCRKHPGVRIDASMRACVRWEAVFDCQDCGACCREAYTAVEVKRTEPVVTRYPDLVVREGKYLHLRRAGERCAALEGGRTPAEQYTCRIYDDRPSTCREFALASPNCLDARRAVGLSR
;
A
#
# COMPACT_ATOMS: atom_id res chain seq x y z
N ALA A 1 9.35 -8.29 0.41
CA ALA A 1 8.90 -9.42 1.27
C ALA A 1 8.94 -8.99 2.74
N LEU A 2 8.37 -9.79 3.64
CA LEU A 2 7.91 -9.46 5.01
C LEU A 2 8.74 -8.44 5.84
N LEU A 3 10.06 -8.36 5.67
CA LEU A 3 10.96 -7.45 6.39
C LEU A 3 11.93 -6.67 5.49
N ASP A 4 11.78 -6.77 4.17
CA ASP A 4 12.58 -6.03 3.19
C ASP A 4 12.36 -4.52 3.33
N ASP A 5 11.11 -4.14 3.60
CA ASP A 5 10.70 -2.75 3.69
C ASP A 5 11.35 -2.02 4.88
N ASP A 6 11.87 -2.78 5.84
CA ASP A 6 12.60 -2.30 7.01
C ASP A 6 14.10 -2.64 6.95
N GLY A 7 14.57 -3.32 5.89
CA GLY A 7 15.96 -3.74 5.74
C GLY A 7 16.38 -4.83 6.72
N LEU A 8 15.42 -5.55 7.30
CA LEU A 8 15.64 -6.51 8.39
C LEU A 8 15.65 -7.97 7.92
N ARG A 9 15.42 -8.22 6.63
CA ARG A 9 15.31 -9.55 6.03
C ARG A 9 16.45 -10.51 6.41
N HIS A 10 17.68 -10.02 6.46
CA HIS A 10 18.84 -10.86 6.74
C HIS A 10 19.10 -11.12 8.24
N VAL A 11 18.49 -10.36 9.14
CA VAL A 11 18.69 -10.52 10.60
C VAL A 11 17.52 -11.22 11.26
N LEU A 12 16.30 -10.89 10.88
CA LEU A 12 15.07 -11.32 11.58
C LEU A 12 14.34 -12.45 10.85
N ALA A 13 15.08 -13.44 10.33
CA ALA A 13 14.48 -14.66 9.81
C ALA A 13 14.08 -15.60 10.96
N ALA A 14 12.97 -16.34 10.77
CA ALA A 14 12.50 -17.33 11.73
C ALA A 14 13.50 -18.48 11.85
N THR A 15 14.27 -18.49 12.95
CA THR A 15 15.23 -19.52 13.37
C THR A 15 16.25 -19.95 12.29
N THR A 16 17.23 -20.77 12.67
CA THR A 16 18.20 -21.34 11.72
C THR A 16 17.53 -22.29 10.72
N ASP A 17 16.48 -22.99 11.16
CA ASP A 17 15.90 -24.13 10.42
C ASP A 17 15.00 -23.67 9.27
N HIS A 18 14.41 -22.48 9.35
CA HIS A 18 13.57 -21.92 8.27
C HIS A 18 14.28 -20.84 7.46
N ARG A 19 15.57 -20.57 7.72
CA ARG A 19 16.34 -19.55 7.01
C ARG A 19 16.45 -19.82 5.52
N ALA A 20 16.76 -21.07 5.14
CA ALA A 20 16.88 -21.46 3.73
C ALA A 20 15.56 -21.26 2.97
N PHE A 21 14.44 -21.62 3.61
CA PHE A 21 13.11 -21.39 3.07
C PHE A 21 12.82 -19.89 2.91
N TYR A 22 13.11 -19.08 3.95
CA TYR A 22 12.86 -17.65 3.94
C TYR A 22 13.71 -16.88 2.90
N ASP A 23 14.95 -17.31 2.68
CA ASP A 23 15.81 -16.76 1.64
C ASP A 23 15.37 -17.14 0.22
N ALA A 24 14.77 -18.33 0.06
CA ALA A 24 14.22 -18.77 -1.22
C ALA A 24 12.93 -18.02 -1.62
N LEU A 25 12.29 -17.29 -0.70
CA LEU A 25 11.11 -16.48 -1.03
C LEU A 25 11.47 -15.37 -2.02
N GLY A 26 10.72 -15.28 -3.12
CA GLY A 26 10.89 -14.21 -4.11
C GLY A 26 10.56 -12.80 -3.57
N ALA A 27 10.63 -11.80 -4.46
CA ALA A 27 10.24 -10.42 -4.12
C ALA A 27 8.76 -10.31 -3.70
N VAL A 28 7.92 -11.23 -4.20
CA VAL A 28 6.50 -11.36 -3.87
C VAL A 28 6.28 -12.75 -3.24
N PRO A 29 6.51 -12.88 -1.92
CA PRO A 29 6.58 -14.18 -1.24
C PRO A 29 5.27 -14.98 -1.21
N PHE A 30 4.14 -14.38 -1.66
CA PHE A 30 2.80 -14.98 -1.61
C PHE A 30 2.14 -15.09 -2.99
N GLU A 31 2.93 -15.03 -4.07
CA GLU A 31 2.42 -15.03 -5.46
C GLU A 31 1.67 -16.31 -5.82
N ASP A 32 2.08 -17.48 -5.31
CA ASP A 32 1.38 -18.75 -5.55
C ASP A 32 0.17 -18.88 -4.62
N GLY A 33 -0.87 -18.10 -4.91
CA GLY A 33 -2.10 -18.00 -4.11
C GLY A 33 -2.95 -19.27 -4.05
N ARG A 34 -2.46 -20.40 -4.59
CA ARG A 34 -3.12 -21.72 -4.56
C ARG A 34 -2.73 -22.56 -3.36
N ASP A 35 -1.59 -22.28 -2.73
CA ASP A 35 -1.18 -22.95 -1.50
C ASP A 35 -1.96 -22.38 -0.28
N PRO A 36 -2.67 -23.21 0.51
CA PRO A 36 -3.38 -22.76 1.69
C PRO A 36 -2.50 -22.00 2.69
N SER A 37 -1.22 -22.34 2.81
CA SER A 37 -0.31 -21.65 3.73
C SER A 37 -0.02 -20.21 3.27
N SER A 38 0.13 -20.00 1.96
CA SER A 38 0.29 -18.68 1.34
C SER A 38 -0.96 -17.79 1.51
N VAL A 39 -2.16 -18.37 1.44
CA VAL A 39 -3.42 -17.65 1.72
C VAL A 39 -3.49 -17.20 3.18
N LEU A 40 -3.15 -18.08 4.12
CA LEU A 40 -3.12 -17.76 5.56
C LEU A 40 -2.06 -16.71 5.87
N ALA A 41 -0.86 -16.82 5.30
CA ALA A 41 0.23 -15.88 5.48
C ALA A 41 -0.13 -14.47 4.98
N ARG A 42 -0.81 -14.36 3.82
CA ARG A 42 -1.31 -13.07 3.32
C ARG A 42 -2.35 -12.44 4.27
N LYS A 43 -3.28 -13.24 4.79
CA LYS A 43 -4.27 -12.77 5.78
C LYS A 43 -3.58 -12.31 7.07
N ALA A 44 -2.59 -13.07 7.56
CA ALA A 44 -1.82 -12.71 8.75
C ALA A 44 -1.02 -11.42 8.54
N TYR A 45 -0.39 -11.25 7.38
CA TYR A 45 0.34 -10.04 7.02
C TYR A 45 -0.55 -8.79 7.02
N LEU A 46 -1.74 -8.87 6.38
CA LEU A 46 -2.72 -7.78 6.39
C LEU A 46 -3.24 -7.44 7.79
N ARG A 47 -3.35 -8.45 8.67
CA ARG A 47 -3.76 -8.27 10.07
C ARG A 47 -2.65 -7.62 10.89
N ALA A 48 -1.39 -7.98 10.65
CA ALA A 48 -0.23 -7.46 11.37
C ALA A 48 -0.11 -5.94 11.23
N ASP A 49 -0.54 -5.35 10.11
CA ASP A 49 -0.48 -3.90 9.91
C ASP A 49 -1.63 -3.11 10.57
N ARG A 50 -2.64 -3.81 11.12
CA ARG A 50 -3.84 -3.23 11.74
C ARG A 50 -3.76 -3.22 13.27
N GLU A 51 -4.57 -2.36 13.89
CA GLU A 51 -4.77 -2.37 15.34
C GLU A 51 -5.27 -3.74 15.87
N PRO A 52 -4.82 -4.18 17.06
CA PRO A 52 -3.85 -3.51 17.95
C PRO A 52 -2.38 -3.79 17.62
N TRP A 53 -2.07 -4.64 16.64
CA TRP A 53 -0.70 -5.14 16.41
C TRP A 53 0.19 -4.13 15.70
N GLY A 54 -0.34 -3.45 14.68
CA GLY A 54 0.39 -2.61 13.74
C GLY A 54 1.32 -1.58 14.39
N PRO A 55 0.84 -0.72 15.30
CA PRO A 55 1.69 0.29 15.93
C PRO A 55 2.90 -0.33 16.65
N HIS A 56 2.65 -1.35 17.48
CA HIS A 56 3.69 -2.00 18.27
C HIS A 56 4.71 -2.74 17.40
N LEU A 57 4.25 -3.43 16.35
CA LEU A 57 5.14 -4.12 15.41
C LEU A 57 6.01 -3.11 14.64
N ARG A 58 5.44 -2.00 14.15
CA ARG A 58 6.20 -0.96 13.45
C ARG A 58 7.24 -0.30 14.36
N ASP A 59 6.87 0.00 15.60
CA ASP A 59 7.80 0.58 16.57
C ASP A 59 8.95 -0.38 16.90
N ALA A 60 8.65 -1.66 17.10
CA ALA A 60 9.65 -2.69 17.37
C ALA A 60 10.61 -2.87 16.17
N LEU A 61 10.09 -2.99 14.95
CA LEU A 61 10.92 -3.12 13.74
C LEU A 61 11.80 -1.87 13.53
N SER A 62 11.25 -0.68 13.72
CA SER A 62 12.01 0.58 13.67
C SER A 62 13.13 0.62 14.72
N ALA A 63 12.84 0.19 15.94
CA ALA A 63 13.85 0.11 17.01
C ALA A 63 14.94 -0.93 16.68
N THR A 64 14.57 -2.11 16.16
CA THR A 64 15.54 -3.12 15.73
C THR A 64 16.43 -2.62 14.60
N GLN A 65 15.86 -1.93 13.61
CA GLN A 65 16.63 -1.33 12.52
C GLN A 65 17.65 -0.30 13.05
N LYS A 66 17.25 0.55 14.00
CA LYS A 66 18.17 1.51 14.64
C LYS A 66 19.29 0.79 15.39
N LEU A 67 18.98 -0.25 16.15
CA LEU A 67 19.97 -1.05 16.87
C LEU A 67 20.98 -1.68 15.90
N LEU A 68 20.51 -2.24 14.79
CA LEU A 68 21.39 -2.84 13.78
C LEU A 68 22.36 -1.86 13.14
N ARG A 69 21.98 -0.60 12.97
CA ARG A 69 22.91 0.43 12.48
C ARG A 69 24.03 0.69 13.49
N VAL A 70 23.66 0.80 14.76
CA VAL A 70 24.63 1.05 15.84
C VAL A 70 25.57 -0.15 15.99
N VAL A 71 25.02 -1.36 16.07
CA VAL A 71 25.81 -2.59 16.28
C VAL A 71 26.56 -3.00 15.00
N GLY A 72 26.03 -2.67 13.83
CA GLY A 72 26.59 -3.00 12.52
C GLY A 72 28.00 -2.46 12.30
N ALA A 73 28.32 -1.28 12.83
CA ALA A 73 29.68 -0.73 12.81
C ALA A 73 30.70 -1.59 13.57
N PHE A 74 30.22 -2.42 14.51
CA PHE A 74 31.03 -3.35 15.30
C PHE A 74 30.92 -4.80 14.81
N ALA A 75 30.04 -5.08 13.86
CA ALA A 75 29.99 -6.36 13.21
C ALA A 75 31.30 -6.53 12.44
N ARG A 76 32.17 -7.39 12.95
CA ARG A 76 33.43 -7.75 12.27
C ARG A 76 33.12 -8.09 10.81
N THR A 77 34.06 -7.82 9.92
CA THR A 77 34.03 -8.14 8.47
C THR A 77 34.00 -9.65 8.20
N ASP A 78 33.38 -10.45 9.07
CA ASP A 78 33.09 -11.86 8.85
C ASP A 78 31.90 -11.96 7.89
N PRO A 79 32.09 -12.48 6.66
CA PRO A 79 31.01 -12.65 5.68
C PRO A 79 29.91 -13.62 6.15
N LYS A 80 30.16 -14.40 7.20
CA LYS A 80 29.19 -15.31 7.85
C LYS A 80 28.38 -14.61 8.95
N SER A 81 28.76 -13.41 9.38
CA SER A 81 27.97 -12.63 10.34
C SER A 81 26.71 -12.08 9.70
N LEU A 82 25.54 -12.45 10.24
CA LEU A 82 24.26 -11.89 9.83
C LEU A 82 24.21 -10.37 10.04
N LEU A 83 24.89 -9.86 11.08
CA LEU A 83 24.98 -8.44 11.38
C LEU A 83 25.83 -7.69 10.34
N GLY A 84 26.91 -8.31 9.85
CA GLY A 84 27.77 -7.72 8.82
C GLY A 84 27.05 -7.53 7.48
N ARG A 85 26.14 -8.44 7.13
CA ARG A 85 25.33 -8.35 5.89
C ARG A 85 24.24 -7.28 5.94
N SER A 86 23.77 -6.92 7.14
CA SER A 86 22.67 -5.96 7.31
C SER A 86 23.10 -4.54 7.64
N ALA A 87 24.35 -4.34 8.10
CA ALA A 87 24.89 -3.04 8.45
C ALA A 87 25.07 -2.08 7.26
N ALA A 88 25.09 -2.60 6.03
CA ALA A 88 25.44 -1.85 4.81
C ALA A 88 24.25 -1.26 4.04
N VAL A 89 23.04 -1.22 4.63
CA VAL A 89 21.84 -0.75 3.90
C VAL A 89 21.71 0.77 4.03
N ASP A 90 21.81 1.46 2.89
CA ASP A 90 21.52 2.89 2.78
C ASP A 90 20.04 3.17 3.00
N LEU A 91 19.75 4.28 3.67
CA LEU A 91 18.40 4.57 4.17
C LEU A 91 17.87 5.86 3.60
N HIS A 92 16.63 5.77 3.16
CA HIS A 92 15.87 6.92 2.74
C HIS A 92 15.44 7.74 3.95
N THR A 93 15.19 9.04 3.77
CA THR A 93 14.73 9.94 4.84
C THR A 93 13.39 9.54 5.47
N VAL A 94 12.66 8.61 4.85
CA VAL A 94 11.40 8.04 5.40
C VAL A 94 11.67 6.91 6.40
N GLY A 95 12.93 6.52 6.61
CA GLY A 95 13.36 5.51 7.58
C GLY A 95 13.54 4.11 7.00
N GLY A 96 13.01 3.82 5.81
CA GLY A 96 13.22 2.55 5.11
C GLY A 96 14.47 2.55 4.21
N PRO A 97 14.92 1.37 3.73
CA PRO A 97 15.99 1.26 2.75
C PRO A 97 15.74 2.07 1.47
N VAL A 98 16.81 2.55 0.84
CA VAL A 98 16.75 3.08 -0.53
C VAL A 98 16.44 1.97 -1.53
N HIS A 99 15.72 2.31 -2.59
CA HIS A 99 15.33 1.37 -3.63
C HIS A 99 16.58 0.91 -4.42
N PRO A 100 16.75 -0.38 -4.74
CA PRO A 100 17.95 -0.87 -5.43
C PRO A 100 18.10 -0.34 -6.86
N ASP A 101 16.99 -0.07 -7.56
CA ASP A 101 17.01 0.65 -8.84
C ASP A 101 17.30 2.14 -8.64
N GLU A 102 18.41 2.62 -9.19
CA GLU A 102 18.88 4.01 -9.11
C GLU A 102 18.07 4.98 -9.98
N SER A 103 17.35 4.48 -10.99
CA SER A 103 16.52 5.30 -11.86
C SER A 103 15.22 5.77 -11.17
N LEU A 104 14.80 5.07 -10.11
CA LEU A 104 13.56 5.37 -9.41
C LEU A 104 13.79 6.47 -8.37
N THR A 105 12.98 7.52 -8.45
CA THR A 105 13.06 8.67 -7.57
C THR A 105 11.74 8.91 -6.85
N CYS A 106 11.78 9.70 -5.78
CA CYS A 106 10.59 10.23 -5.15
C CYS A 106 9.73 11.02 -6.15
N GLY A 107 10.32 11.65 -7.17
CA GLY A 107 9.63 12.37 -8.25
C GLY A 107 8.69 11.50 -9.08
N THR A 108 9.05 10.23 -9.28
CA THR A 108 8.27 9.25 -10.07
C THR A 108 7.40 8.34 -9.21
N CYS A 109 7.38 8.55 -7.89
CA CYS A 109 6.60 7.75 -6.95
C CYS A 109 5.15 8.24 -6.87
N ALA A 110 4.18 7.32 -6.93
CA ALA A 110 2.76 7.61 -6.76
C ALA A 110 2.43 8.32 -5.43
N TRP A 111 3.31 8.19 -4.43
CA TRP A 111 3.09 8.70 -3.07
C TRP A 111 3.68 10.08 -2.81
N ARG A 112 4.36 10.66 -3.79
CA ARG A 112 4.77 12.05 -3.73
C ARG A 112 3.55 12.95 -3.87
N HIS A 113 3.50 13.98 -3.04
CA HIS A 113 2.62 15.12 -3.30
C HIS A 113 3.33 16.43 -3.01
N ASP A 114 2.90 17.49 -3.68
CA ASP A 114 3.33 18.84 -3.40
C ASP A 114 2.34 19.51 -2.45
N SER A 115 2.86 20.24 -1.46
CA SER A 115 1.99 21.06 -0.62
C SER A 115 1.57 22.31 -1.41
N SER A 116 0.27 22.53 -1.55
CA SER A 116 -0.28 23.73 -2.21
C SER A 116 0.18 25.04 -1.59
N ARG A 117 0.66 25.01 -0.34
CA ARG A 117 1.13 26.18 0.43
C ARG A 117 2.63 26.45 0.36
N SER A 118 3.40 25.63 -0.36
CA SER A 118 4.85 25.83 -0.50
C SER A 118 5.36 25.11 -1.76
N VAL A 119 5.62 25.89 -2.81
CA VAL A 119 6.29 25.43 -4.03
C VAL A 119 7.66 24.83 -3.66
N GLY A 120 7.98 23.64 -4.18
CA GLY A 120 9.25 22.95 -3.91
C GLY A 120 9.31 22.15 -2.60
N ARG A 121 8.20 21.99 -1.87
CA ARG A 121 8.15 21.12 -0.67
C ARG A 121 7.30 19.89 -0.92
N SER A 122 7.93 18.86 -1.50
CA SER A 122 7.29 17.55 -1.65
C SER A 122 7.26 16.79 -0.32
N ARG A 123 6.23 15.95 -0.13
CA ARG A 123 6.11 15.05 1.02
C ARG A 123 5.65 13.67 0.56
N CYS A 124 5.93 12.67 1.39
CA CYS A 124 5.48 11.30 1.18
C CYS A 124 4.14 11.07 1.90
N ARG A 125 3.11 10.63 1.17
CA ARG A 125 1.80 10.33 1.77
C ARG A 125 1.81 9.11 2.70
N LYS A 126 2.71 8.14 2.46
CA LYS A 126 2.88 6.98 3.34
C LYS A 126 3.53 7.32 4.68
N HIS A 127 4.29 8.41 4.74
CA HIS A 127 4.99 8.86 5.95
C HIS A 127 4.63 10.33 6.24
N PRO A 128 3.45 10.58 6.84
CA PRO A 128 3.02 11.92 7.20
C PRO A 128 4.09 12.64 8.02
N GLY A 129 4.38 13.88 7.65
CA GLY A 129 5.39 14.71 8.34
C GLY A 129 6.79 14.68 7.72
N VAL A 130 7.14 13.64 6.96
CA VAL A 130 8.45 13.55 6.29
C VAL A 130 8.46 14.42 5.02
N ARG A 131 9.54 15.20 4.84
CA ARG A 131 9.81 15.95 3.61
C ARG A 131 10.68 15.12 2.69
N ILE A 132 10.42 15.21 1.38
CA ILE A 132 11.20 14.56 0.34
C ILE A 132 11.51 15.58 -0.75
N ASP A 133 12.56 15.32 -1.53
CA ASP A 133 12.85 16.02 -2.78
C ASP A 133 12.51 15.11 -3.96
N ALA A 134 12.07 15.68 -5.08
CA ALA A 134 11.73 14.91 -6.27
C ALA A 134 12.95 14.16 -6.84
N SER A 135 14.17 14.69 -6.69
CA SER A 135 15.40 14.05 -7.18
C SER A 135 15.96 13.01 -6.21
N MET A 136 15.44 12.89 -4.98
CA MET A 136 15.88 11.83 -4.07
C MET A 136 15.60 10.46 -4.69
N ARG A 137 16.59 9.57 -4.66
CA ARG A 137 16.41 8.15 -4.94
C ARG A 137 15.25 7.61 -4.10
N ALA A 138 14.36 6.83 -4.69
CA ALA A 138 13.19 6.35 -3.98
C ALA A 138 13.54 5.38 -2.85
N CYS A 139 12.62 5.14 -1.92
CA CYS A 139 12.73 4.04 -0.96
C CYS A 139 12.17 2.74 -1.55
N VAL A 140 12.44 1.60 -0.90
CA VAL A 140 11.92 0.28 -1.32
C VAL A 140 10.39 0.18 -1.35
N ARG A 141 9.66 1.12 -0.72
CA ARG A 141 8.19 1.24 -0.78
C ARG A 141 7.67 2.08 -1.96
N TRP A 142 8.54 2.36 -2.94
CA TRP A 142 8.18 3.05 -4.19
C TRP A 142 7.06 2.31 -4.92
N GLU A 143 6.13 3.06 -5.50
CA GLU A 143 5.14 2.51 -6.42
C GLU A 143 5.01 3.43 -7.62
N ALA A 144 4.82 2.82 -8.79
CA ALA A 144 4.54 3.53 -10.02
C ALA A 144 3.23 4.32 -9.90
N VAL A 145 3.19 5.48 -10.56
CA VAL A 145 1.94 6.24 -10.76
C VAL A 145 0.91 5.33 -11.44
N PHE A 146 -0.35 5.43 -11.03
CA PHE A 146 -1.42 4.52 -11.43
C PHE A 146 -2.71 5.28 -11.76
N ASP A 147 -3.59 4.66 -12.55
CA ASP A 147 -4.95 5.13 -12.80
C ASP A 147 -6.00 4.30 -12.03
N CYS A 148 -7.18 4.89 -11.82
CA CYS A 148 -8.32 4.20 -11.24
C CYS A 148 -8.84 3.07 -12.15
N GLN A 149 -8.71 3.21 -13.47
CA GLN A 149 -9.05 2.19 -14.47
C GLN A 149 -8.14 0.97 -14.37
N ASP A 150 -6.93 1.10 -13.81
CA ASP A 150 -6.02 -0.02 -13.62
C ASP A 150 -6.29 -0.76 -12.31
N CYS A 151 -6.58 -0.03 -11.22
CA CYS A 151 -6.65 -0.63 -9.89
C CYS A 151 -8.07 -0.93 -9.39
N GLY A 152 -9.06 -0.11 -9.75
CA GLY A 152 -10.44 -0.23 -9.30
C GLY A 152 -10.65 -0.27 -7.78
N ALA A 153 -9.62 0.04 -6.98
CA ALA A 153 -9.50 -0.38 -5.57
C ALA A 153 -10.72 0.02 -4.72
N CYS A 154 -11.17 1.27 -4.83
CA CYS A 154 -12.33 1.79 -4.10
C CYS A 154 -13.67 1.24 -4.61
N CYS A 155 -13.76 0.84 -5.88
CA CYS A 155 -14.99 0.34 -6.49
C CYS A 155 -15.16 -1.17 -6.29
N ARG A 156 -14.07 -1.92 -6.07
CA ARG A 156 -14.07 -3.34 -5.70
C ARG A 156 -14.22 -3.52 -4.18
N GLU A 157 -13.42 -4.37 -3.53
CA GLU A 157 -13.67 -4.82 -2.15
C GLU A 157 -13.30 -3.79 -1.06
N ALA A 158 -12.69 -2.65 -1.39
CA ALA A 158 -12.14 -1.76 -0.35
C ALA A 158 -13.20 -1.06 0.53
N TYR A 159 -14.36 -0.68 -0.03
CA TYR A 159 -15.39 0.05 0.70
C TYR A 159 -16.74 -0.64 0.61
N THR A 160 -17.44 -0.77 1.74
CA THR A 160 -18.72 -1.47 1.80
C THR A 160 -19.91 -0.60 1.36
N ALA A 161 -19.81 0.73 1.46
CA ALA A 161 -20.86 1.65 1.03
C ALA A 161 -20.27 2.99 0.57
N VAL A 162 -20.93 3.62 -0.40
CA VAL A 162 -20.65 4.98 -0.85
C VAL A 162 -21.89 5.82 -0.61
N GLU A 163 -21.80 6.83 0.25
CA GLU A 163 -22.93 7.71 0.55
C GLU A 163 -23.34 8.53 -0.67
N VAL A 164 -24.65 8.65 -0.86
CA VAL A 164 -25.31 9.40 -1.93
C VAL A 164 -26.20 10.46 -1.29
N LYS A 165 -26.10 11.71 -1.76
CA LYS A 165 -27.02 12.78 -1.31
C LYS A 165 -28.31 12.71 -2.12
N ARG A 166 -29.45 13.04 -1.48
CA ARG A 166 -30.79 13.00 -2.11
C ARG A 166 -30.93 13.83 -3.38
N THR A 167 -30.11 14.88 -3.52
CA THR A 167 -30.13 15.81 -4.64
C THR A 167 -29.22 15.40 -5.80
N GLU A 168 -28.52 14.26 -5.69
CA GLU A 168 -27.57 13.85 -6.72
C GLU A 168 -28.27 13.21 -7.94
N PRO A 169 -27.75 13.44 -9.16
CA PRO A 169 -28.33 12.91 -10.40
C PRO A 169 -28.53 11.38 -10.38
N VAL A 170 -27.64 10.65 -9.70
CA VAL A 170 -27.74 9.19 -9.58
C VAL A 170 -29.06 8.73 -8.95
N VAL A 171 -29.65 9.51 -8.04
CA VAL A 171 -30.89 9.18 -7.34
C VAL A 171 -32.07 9.14 -8.32
N THR A 172 -32.10 10.04 -9.29
CA THR A 172 -33.20 10.15 -10.26
C THR A 172 -32.93 9.37 -11.54
N ARG A 173 -31.69 9.37 -12.03
CA ARG A 173 -31.31 8.75 -13.32
C ARG A 173 -31.01 7.25 -13.21
N TYR A 174 -30.56 6.79 -12.04
CA TYR A 174 -30.21 5.39 -11.80
C TYR A 174 -30.78 4.87 -10.47
N PRO A 175 -32.12 4.89 -10.30
CA PRO A 175 -32.74 4.48 -9.05
C PRO A 175 -32.47 3.01 -8.70
N ASP A 176 -32.20 2.15 -9.69
CA ASP A 176 -31.79 0.76 -9.50
C ASP A 176 -30.40 0.60 -8.86
N LEU A 177 -29.59 1.65 -8.87
CA LEU A 177 -28.24 1.69 -8.29
C LEU A 177 -28.21 2.30 -6.90
N VAL A 178 -29.33 2.77 -6.34
CA VAL A 178 -29.37 3.45 -5.05
C VAL A 178 -30.20 2.65 -4.05
N VAL A 179 -29.60 2.35 -2.89
CA VAL A 179 -30.28 1.69 -1.77
C VAL A 179 -30.63 2.75 -0.73
N ARG A 180 -31.86 2.67 -0.19
CA ARG A 180 -32.35 3.54 0.87
C ARG A 180 -32.45 2.78 2.18
N GLU A 181 -31.68 3.22 3.18
CA GLU A 181 -31.71 2.70 4.54
C GLU A 181 -32.07 3.82 5.52
N GLY A 182 -33.37 3.88 5.85
CA GLY A 182 -33.93 4.96 6.65
C GLY A 182 -33.68 6.33 6.01
N LYS A 183 -32.86 7.15 6.66
CA LYS A 183 -32.52 8.50 6.18
C LYS A 183 -31.37 8.53 5.18
N TYR A 184 -30.53 7.49 5.15
CA TYR A 184 -29.32 7.42 4.35
C TYR A 184 -29.59 6.78 2.97
N LEU A 185 -28.86 7.25 1.96
CA LEU A 185 -28.82 6.65 0.63
C LEU A 185 -27.38 6.25 0.35
N HIS A 186 -27.19 5.10 -0.28
CA HIS A 186 -25.87 4.67 -0.71
C HIS A 186 -25.94 3.93 -2.06
N LEU A 187 -24.81 3.89 -2.78
CA LEU A 187 -24.72 3.10 -4.00
C LEU A 187 -24.83 1.61 -3.67
N ARG A 188 -25.72 0.93 -4.40
CA ARG A 188 -25.90 -0.51 -4.33
C ARG A 188 -24.58 -1.24 -4.63
N ARG A 189 -24.38 -2.34 -3.93
CA ARG A 189 -23.27 -3.28 -4.14
C ARG A 189 -23.80 -4.59 -4.73
N ALA A 190 -23.02 -5.19 -5.61
CA ALA A 190 -23.22 -6.54 -6.14
C ALA A 190 -22.11 -7.44 -5.58
N GLY A 191 -22.40 -8.11 -4.46
CA GLY A 191 -21.36 -8.72 -3.62
C GLY A 191 -20.38 -7.67 -3.11
N GLU A 192 -19.08 -7.88 -3.32
CA GLU A 192 -18.01 -6.97 -2.90
C GLU A 192 -17.68 -5.88 -3.93
N ARG A 193 -18.52 -5.65 -4.94
CA ARG A 193 -18.26 -4.66 -6.00
C ARG A 193 -19.38 -3.63 -6.07
N CYS A 194 -19.05 -2.41 -6.46
CA CYS A 194 -20.04 -1.39 -6.79
C CYS A 194 -20.94 -1.91 -7.92
N ALA A 195 -22.25 -1.75 -7.81
CA ALA A 195 -23.19 -2.19 -8.84
C ALA A 195 -23.05 -1.41 -10.16
N ALA A 196 -22.37 -0.26 -10.14
CA ALA A 196 -22.04 0.53 -11.33
C ALA A 196 -20.69 0.16 -11.98
N LEU A 197 -19.93 -0.76 -11.39
CA LEU A 197 -18.60 -1.13 -11.85
C LEU A 197 -18.66 -2.21 -12.93
N GLU A 198 -18.04 -1.90 -14.07
CA GLU A 198 -17.83 -2.81 -15.20
C GLU A 198 -16.34 -3.15 -15.36
N GLY A 199 -16.06 -4.26 -16.07
CA GLY A 199 -14.70 -4.75 -16.31
C GLY A 199 -13.98 -5.24 -15.05
N GLY A 200 -12.65 -5.34 -15.11
CA GLY A 200 -11.79 -5.85 -14.04
C GLY A 200 -12.22 -7.21 -13.47
N ARG A 201 -12.77 -8.09 -14.32
CA ARG A 201 -13.03 -9.51 -13.99
C ARG A 201 -11.82 -10.38 -14.28
N THR A 202 -11.00 -9.97 -15.23
CA THR A 202 -9.73 -10.57 -15.59
C THR A 202 -8.60 -9.54 -15.45
N PRO A 203 -7.32 -9.95 -15.33
CA PRO A 203 -6.20 -9.01 -15.22
C PRO A 203 -6.03 -8.07 -16.43
N ALA A 204 -6.60 -8.41 -17.59
CA ALA A 204 -6.49 -7.62 -18.82
C ALA A 204 -7.63 -6.58 -18.96
N GLU A 205 -8.71 -6.71 -18.19
CA GLU A 205 -9.85 -5.79 -18.27
C GLU A 205 -9.65 -4.59 -17.35
N GLN A 206 -9.86 -3.39 -17.90
CA GLN A 206 -9.91 -2.15 -17.13
C GLN A 206 -11.18 -2.05 -16.28
N TYR A 207 -11.11 -1.28 -15.21
CA TYR A 207 -12.23 -0.94 -14.34
C TYR A 207 -12.95 0.33 -14.84
N THR A 208 -14.22 0.21 -15.20
CA THR A 208 -14.99 1.34 -15.74
C THR A 208 -16.28 1.58 -14.95
N CYS A 209 -16.60 2.84 -14.69
CA CYS A 209 -17.87 3.22 -14.06
C CYS A 209 -18.91 3.51 -15.13
N ARG A 210 -20.00 2.73 -15.19
CA ARG A 210 -21.08 2.91 -16.18
C ARG A 210 -21.89 4.20 -16.00
N ILE A 211 -21.72 4.87 -14.86
CA ILE A 211 -22.38 6.15 -14.51
C ILE A 211 -21.37 7.28 -14.29
N TYR A 212 -20.23 7.26 -14.99
CA TYR A 212 -19.09 8.14 -14.70
C TYR A 212 -19.46 9.62 -14.55
N ASP A 213 -20.30 10.14 -15.46
CA ASP A 213 -20.73 11.55 -15.45
C ASP A 213 -21.70 11.87 -14.31
N ASP A 214 -22.50 10.88 -13.91
CA ASP A 214 -23.54 10.99 -12.89
C ASP A 214 -23.12 10.44 -11.52
N ARG A 215 -21.83 10.14 -11.35
CA ARG A 215 -21.28 9.59 -10.11
C ARG A 215 -21.61 10.49 -8.90
N PRO A 216 -21.81 9.91 -7.70
CA PRO A 216 -21.98 10.68 -6.47
C PRO A 216 -20.80 11.62 -6.21
N SER A 217 -21.02 12.71 -5.47
CA SER A 217 -19.98 13.64 -5.02
C SER A 217 -18.86 12.91 -4.29
N THR A 218 -19.19 11.93 -3.44
CA THR A 218 -18.25 11.05 -2.75
C THR A 218 -17.23 10.40 -3.70
N CYS A 219 -17.66 10.00 -4.91
CA CYS A 219 -16.77 9.43 -5.92
C CYS A 219 -16.10 10.51 -6.78
N ARG A 220 -16.82 11.56 -7.17
CA ARG A 220 -16.32 12.64 -8.03
C ARG A 220 -15.19 13.45 -7.39
N GLU A 221 -15.31 13.68 -6.09
CA GLU A 221 -14.37 14.49 -5.30
C GLU A 221 -13.24 13.64 -4.70
N PHE A 222 -13.23 12.33 -4.95
CA PHE A 222 -12.22 11.43 -4.43
C PHE A 222 -10.86 11.70 -5.08
N ALA A 223 -9.94 12.27 -4.31
CA ALA A 223 -8.61 12.59 -4.81
C ALA A 223 -7.74 11.34 -5.00
N LEU A 224 -7.21 11.17 -6.21
CA LEU A 224 -6.20 10.15 -6.52
C LEU A 224 -5.00 10.27 -5.57
N ALA A 225 -4.47 9.12 -5.17
CA ALA A 225 -3.40 8.99 -4.18
C ALA A 225 -3.69 9.64 -2.81
N SER A 226 -4.93 10.04 -2.47
CA SER A 226 -5.30 10.46 -1.10
C SER A 226 -5.01 9.38 -0.03
N PRO A 227 -4.94 9.74 1.27
CA PRO A 227 -4.89 8.74 2.34
C PRO A 227 -5.98 7.67 2.21
N ASN A 228 -7.21 8.07 1.85
CA ASN A 228 -8.30 7.12 1.58
C ASN A 228 -8.01 6.23 0.36
N CYS A 229 -7.42 6.77 -0.72
CA CYS A 229 -6.99 5.98 -1.88
C CYS A 229 -5.93 4.93 -1.50
N LEU A 230 -4.96 5.33 -0.66
CA LEU A 230 -3.93 4.46 -0.11
C LEU A 230 -4.54 3.30 0.69
N ASP A 231 -5.46 3.62 1.60
CA ASP A 231 -6.13 2.61 2.43
C ASP A 231 -6.95 1.64 1.56
N ALA A 232 -7.63 2.14 0.53
CA ALA A 232 -8.35 1.31 -0.41
C ALA A 232 -7.41 0.36 -1.17
N ARG A 233 -6.27 0.85 -1.66
CA ARG A 233 -5.27 0.02 -2.36
C ARG A 233 -4.65 -1.03 -1.43
N ARG A 234 -4.35 -0.68 -0.18
CA ARG A 234 -3.87 -1.65 0.83
C ARG A 234 -4.91 -2.73 1.12
N ALA A 235 -6.18 -2.35 1.24
CA ALA A 235 -7.27 -3.30 1.49
C ALA A 235 -7.37 -4.39 0.42
N VAL A 236 -7.00 -4.06 -0.82
CA VAL A 236 -7.02 -4.99 -1.97
C VAL A 236 -5.63 -5.54 -2.35
N GLY A 237 -4.61 -5.26 -1.52
CA GLY A 237 -3.24 -5.77 -1.72
C GLY A 237 -2.43 -5.13 -2.84
N LEU A 238 -2.84 -3.94 -3.31
CA LEU A 238 -2.17 -3.20 -4.40
C LEU A 238 -1.15 -2.17 -3.92
N SER A 239 -1.18 -1.79 -2.64
CA SER A 239 -0.21 -0.88 -2.02
C SER A 239 0.44 -1.55 -0.82
N ARG A 240 1.73 -1.31 -0.64
CA ARG A 240 2.51 -1.71 0.55
C ARG A 240 2.62 -0.60 1.58
#